data_AF-A0A1V4K5B3-F1
#
_entry.id   AF-A0A1V4K5B3-F1
#
_cell.length_a   1.000
_cell.length_b   1.000
_cell.length_c   1.000
_cell.angle_alpha   90.00
_cell.angle_beta   90.00
_cell.angle_gamma   90.00
#
_symmetry.space_group_name_H-M   'P 1'
#
loop_
_entity.id
_entity.type
_entity.pdbx_description
1 polymer ?
#
loop_
_entity_poly.entity_id
_entity_poly.type
_entity_poly.pdbx_seq_one_letter_code
_entity_poly.pdbx_strand_id
1 'polypeptide(L)'
;MELLNLAGTVLRDLVLSCTVSVEYSGCPPTPSCVRGYNNPCGYVCSPLPENPEHSKLVVFIQPELGGMLPCSVVESALPTTLVNLITDTRAGLKALKDPN
;
A
#
# COMPACT_ATOMS: atom_id res chain seq x y z
N MET A 1 2.09 -14.68 -4.85
CA MET A 1 1.69 -13.32 -5.29
C MET A 1 0.35 -13.05 -4.65
N GLU A 2 0.18 -11.93 -3.97
CA GLU A 2 -1.06 -11.58 -3.29
C GLU A 2 -1.95 -10.79 -4.24
N LEU A 3 -3.15 -11.29 -4.52
CA LEU A 3 -4.17 -10.53 -5.24
C LEU A 3 -4.98 -9.75 -4.22
N LEU A 4 -4.95 -8.43 -4.37
CA LEU A 4 -5.75 -7.49 -3.60
C LEU A 4 -7.02 -7.19 -4.39
N ASN A 5 -8.18 -7.30 -3.74
CA ASN A 5 -9.38 -6.70 -4.30
C ASN A 5 -9.28 -5.19 -4.11
N LEU A 6 -9.14 -4.46 -5.22
CA LEU A 6 -8.97 -3.02 -5.22
C LEU A 6 -10.30 -2.32 -5.52
N ALA A 7 -10.81 -1.56 -4.55
CA ALA A 7 -11.91 -0.63 -4.77
C ALA A 7 -11.35 0.79 -4.82
N GLY A 8 -11.38 1.40 -6.01
CA GLY A 8 -11.09 2.82 -6.20
C GLY A 8 -12.38 3.64 -6.07
N THR A 9 -12.39 4.70 -5.29
CA THR A 9 -13.56 5.60 -5.19
C THR A 9 -13.11 7.04 -4.99
N VAL A 10 -13.83 7.96 -5.64
CA VAL A 10 -13.69 9.40 -5.39
C VAL A 10 -14.83 9.83 -4.49
N LEU A 11 -14.51 10.32 -3.29
CA LEU A 11 -15.47 10.87 -2.36
C LEU A 11 -15.20 12.36 -2.18
N ARG A 12 -16.01 13.21 -2.83
CA ARG A 12 -15.74 14.66 -2.95
C ARG A 12 -14.38 14.88 -3.62
N ASP A 13 -13.41 15.40 -2.88
CA ASP A 13 -12.03 15.64 -3.35
C ASP A 13 -11.05 14.57 -2.88
N LEU A 14 -11.53 13.51 -2.22
CA LEU A 14 -10.71 12.40 -1.74
C LEU A 14 -10.64 11.31 -2.80
N VAL A 15 -9.42 10.88 -3.14
CA VAL A 15 -9.20 9.66 -3.91
C VAL A 15 -8.83 8.54 -2.96
N LEU A 16 -9.66 7.50 -2.92
CA LEU A 16 -9.51 6.35 -2.06
C LEU A 16 -9.14 5.13 -2.90
N SER A 17 -8.18 4.38 -2.40
CA SER A 17 -7.79 3.08 -2.92
C SER A 17 -7.85 2.11 -1.75
N CYS A 18 -8.94 1.35 -1.66
CA CYS A 18 -9.17 0.40 -0.59
C CYS A 18 -8.83 -1.00 -1.05
N THR A 19 -8.10 -1.75 -0.23
CA THR A 19 -7.58 -3.06 -0.56
C THR A 19 -7.78 -4.04 0.59
N VAL A 20 -8.14 -5.27 0.24
CA VAL A 20 -8.11 -6.42 1.16
C VAL A 20 -7.64 -7.64 0.39
N SER A 21 -6.94 -8.52 1.08
CA SER A 21 -6.51 -9.77 0.48
C SER A 21 -7.69 -10.69 0.24
N VAL A 22 -7.69 -11.31 -0.94
CA VAL A 22 -8.70 -12.29 -1.32
C VAL A 22 -8.05 -13.58 -1.80
N GLU A 23 -8.81 -14.67 -1.72
CA GLU A 23 -8.45 -15.91 -2.40
C GLU A 23 -8.85 -15.80 -3.87
N TYR A 24 -7.92 -16.15 -4.76
CA TYR A 24 -8.16 -16.15 -6.20
C TYR A 24 -7.62 -17.44 -6.80
N SER A 25 -8.50 -18.20 -7.45
CA SER A 25 -8.17 -19.52 -8.00
C SER A 25 -7.08 -19.49 -9.07
N GLY A 26 -6.92 -18.37 -9.79
CA GLY A 26 -5.83 -18.18 -10.75
C GLY A 26 -4.48 -17.82 -10.14
N CYS A 27 -4.38 -17.65 -8.81
CA CYS A 27 -3.12 -17.41 -8.11
C CYS A 27 -3.09 -18.15 -6.76
N PRO A 28 -2.98 -19.48 -6.79
CA PRO A 28 -2.93 -20.28 -5.56
C PRO A 28 -1.61 -20.04 -4.80
N PRO A 29 -1.59 -20.25 -3.47
CA PRO A 29 -0.35 -20.26 -2.69
C PRO A 29 0.64 -21.31 -3.21
N THR A 30 1.93 -20.99 -3.16
CA THR A 30 3.01 -21.91 -3.57
C THR A 30 3.98 -22.14 -2.40
N PRO A 31 4.61 -23.32 -2.28
CA PRO A 31 5.58 -23.58 -1.21
C PRO A 31 6.82 -22.66 -1.24
N SER A 32 7.09 -22.01 -2.38
CA SER A 32 8.23 -21.11 -2.57
C SER A 32 8.08 -19.75 -1.87
N CYS A 33 6.88 -19.38 -1.44
CA CYS A 33 6.61 -18.07 -0.84
C CYS A 33 5.51 -18.19 0.21
N VAL A 34 5.77 -17.65 1.41
CA VAL A 34 4.73 -17.51 2.44
C VAL A 34 3.65 -16.55 1.92
N ARG A 35 2.40 -17.02 1.91
CA ARG A 35 1.25 -16.20 1.54
C ARG A 35 0.91 -15.29 2.73
N GLY A 36 1.30 -14.02 2.64
CA GLY A 36 0.79 -12.98 3.54
C GLY A 36 -0.71 -12.72 3.30
N TYR A 37 -1.32 -11.99 4.23
CA TYR A 37 -2.70 -11.52 4.18
C TYR A 37 -2.78 -10.07 4.63
N ASN A 38 -3.27 -9.17 3.80
CA ASN A 38 -3.58 -7.79 4.18
C ASN A 38 -5.04 -7.72 4.65
N ASN A 39 -5.22 -7.35 5.92
CA ASN A 39 -6.50 -6.91 6.43
C ASN A 39 -6.99 -5.66 5.65
N PRO A 40 -8.29 -5.30 5.73
CA PRO A 40 -8.82 -4.12 5.06
C PRO A 40 -7.97 -2.88 5.31
N CYS A 41 -7.36 -2.37 4.25
CA CYS A 41 -6.36 -1.32 4.31
C CYS A 41 -6.40 -0.47 3.03
N GLY A 42 -5.48 0.46 2.84
CA GLY A 42 -5.47 1.27 1.63
C GLY A 42 -4.84 2.66 1.75
N TYR A 43 -5.16 3.48 0.77
CA TYR A 43 -4.57 4.80 0.56
C TYR A 43 -5.66 5.85 0.47
N VAL A 44 -5.39 7.00 1.06
CA VAL A 44 -6.22 8.21 0.93
C VAL A 44 -5.33 9.31 0.38
N CYS A 45 -5.69 9.84 -0.78
CA CYS A 45 -5.08 11.04 -1.34
C CYS A 45 -6.09 12.18 -1.27
N SER A 46 -5.68 13.31 -0.69
CA SER A 46 -6.51 14.52 -0.60
C SER A 46 -5.72 15.75 -1.06
N PRO A 47 -6.40 16.81 -1.52
CA PRO A 47 -5.77 18.11 -1.68
C PRO A 47 -5.12 18.56 -0.37
N LEU A 48 -4.05 19.34 -0.49
CA LEU A 48 -3.42 20.03 0.63
C LEU A 48 -3.81 21.52 0.56
N PRO A 49 -4.81 21.99 1.34
CA PRO A 49 -5.37 23.33 1.17
C PRO A 49 -4.34 24.46 1.26
N GLU A 50 -3.33 24.30 2.11
CA GLU A 50 -2.24 25.25 2.32
C GLU A 50 -1.21 25.27 1.17
N ASN A 51 -1.22 24.26 0.28
CA ASN A 51 -0.31 24.16 -0.86
C ASN A 51 -0.97 23.38 -2.02
N PRO A 52 -1.73 24.06 -2.89
CA PRO A 52 -2.50 23.42 -3.96
C PRO A 52 -1.68 22.62 -4.98
N GLU A 53 -0.38 22.88 -5.10
CA GLU A 53 0.55 22.12 -5.95
C GLU A 53 0.92 20.75 -5.35
N HIS A 54 0.42 20.44 -4.15
CA HIS A 54 0.71 19.23 -3.40
C HIS A 54 -0.58 18.54 -2.95
N SER A 55 -0.45 17.25 -2.67
CA SER A 55 -1.51 16.44 -2.09
C SER A 55 -1.00 15.74 -0.83
N LYS A 56 -1.91 15.47 0.10
CA LYS A 56 -1.64 14.65 1.27
C LYS A 56 -1.95 13.20 0.95
N LEU A 57 -0.95 12.34 1.04
CA LEU A 57 -1.11 10.90 0.97
C LEU A 57 -1.08 10.32 2.39
N VAL A 58 -2.14 9.61 2.77
CA VAL A 58 -2.23 8.84 4.01
C VAL A 58 -2.36 7.36 3.66
N VAL A 59 -1.58 6.53 4.34
CA VAL A 59 -1.45 5.11 4.03
C VAL A 59 -1.77 4.30 5.27
N PHE A 60 -2.76 3.42 5.15
CA PHE A 60 -3.15 2.46 6.18
C PHE A 60 -2.80 1.08 5.65
N ILE A 61 -1.94 0.32 6.32
CA ILE A 61 -1.55 -1.03 5.91
C ILE A 61 -1.61 -1.91 7.15
N GLN A 62 -2.27 -3.06 7.04
CA GLN A 62 -2.48 -3.99 8.15
C GLN A 62 -2.11 -5.41 7.70
N PRO A 63 -0.81 -5.70 7.54
CA PRO A 63 -0.35 -6.95 6.97
C PRO A 63 -0.17 -8.01 8.05
N GLU A 64 -0.65 -9.20 7.77
CA GLU A 64 -0.24 -10.45 8.40
C GLU A 64 0.78 -11.11 7.48
N LEU A 65 2.05 -11.08 7.84
CA LEU A 65 3.13 -11.62 6.99
C LEU A 65 3.08 -13.16 6.88
N GLY A 66 2.33 -13.82 7.75
CA GLY A 66 2.26 -15.28 7.84
C GLY A 66 3.57 -15.89 8.34
N GLY A 67 3.65 -17.23 8.26
CA GLY A 67 4.84 -17.98 8.65
C GLY A 67 5.18 -17.86 10.15
N MET A 68 6.43 -18.17 10.49
CA MET A 68 6.95 -18.14 11.86
C MET A 68 8.06 -17.08 11.98
N LEU A 69 7.69 -15.82 11.80
CA LEU A 69 8.62 -14.69 11.94
C LEU A 69 8.73 -14.26 13.41
N PRO A 70 9.94 -13.99 13.93
CA PRO A 70 10.08 -13.34 15.23
C PRO A 70 9.42 -11.96 15.23
N CYS A 71 8.75 -11.60 16.32
CA CYS A 71 8.07 -10.30 16.47
C CYS A 71 8.98 -9.12 16.17
N SER A 72 10.23 -9.16 16.65
CA SER A 72 11.24 -8.11 16.41
C SER A 72 11.56 -7.90 14.93
N VAL A 73 11.51 -8.95 14.11
CA VAL A 73 11.70 -8.85 12.66
C VAL A 73 10.50 -8.14 12.02
N VAL A 74 9.28 -8.48 12.45
CA VAL A 74 8.05 -7.84 11.96
C VAL A 74 8.04 -6.36 12.34
N GLU A 75 8.33 -6.04 13.60
CA GLU A 75 8.32 -4.67 14.15
C GLU A 75 9.43 -3.78 13.58
N SER A 76 10.55 -4.34 13.11
CA SER A 76 11.60 -3.58 12.44
C SER A 76 11.38 -3.42 10.94
N ALA A 77 10.89 -4.47 10.27
CA ALA A 77 10.69 -4.48 8.83
C ALA A 77 9.48 -3.62 8.41
N LEU A 78 8.32 -3.79 9.05
CA LEU A 78 7.09 -3.13 8.60
C LEU A 78 7.18 -1.60 8.58
N PRO A 79 7.64 -0.91 9.65
CA PRO A 79 7.76 0.55 9.62
C PRO A 79 8.72 1.02 8.53
N THR A 80 9.84 0.32 8.34
CA THR A 80 10.83 0.63 7.30
C THR A 80 10.22 0.50 5.91
N THR A 81 9.49 -0.58 5.64
CA THR A 81 8.79 -0.79 4.36
C THR A 81 7.77 0.31 4.09
N LEU A 82 7.03 0.78 5.10
CA LEU A 82 6.05 1.86 4.93
C LEU A 82 6.72 3.21 4.65
N VAL A 83 7.84 3.52 5.29
CA VAL A 83 8.63 4.72 4.98
C VAL A 83 9.13 4.67 3.53
N ASN A 84 9.70 3.53 3.12
CA ASN A 84 10.20 3.34 1.76
C ASN A 84 9.07 3.48 0.73
N LEU A 85 7.89 2.93 0.99
CA LEU A 85 6.72 3.10 0.14
C LEU A 85 6.39 4.58 -0.12
N ILE A 86 6.42 5.42 0.92
CA ILE A 86 6.16 6.86 0.78
C ILE A 86 7.26 7.56 0.00
N THR A 87 8.53 7.26 0.29
CA THR A 87 9.67 7.91 -0.38
C THR A 87 9.73 7.53 -1.85
N ASP A 88 9.51 6.25 -2.16
CA ASP A 88 9.56 5.72 -3.52
C ASP A 88 8.37 6.23 -4.34
N THR A 89 7.18 6.28 -3.74
CA THR A 89 6.00 6.89 -4.38
C THR A 89 6.26 8.36 -4.72
N ARG A 90 6.84 9.13 -3.78
CA ARG A 90 7.20 10.53 -4.03
C ARG A 90 8.21 10.66 -5.17
N ALA A 91 9.24 9.82 -5.19
CA ALA A 91 10.26 9.84 -6.23
C ALA A 91 9.67 9.50 -7.61
N GLY A 92 8.86 8.45 -7.68
CA GLY A 92 8.18 8.02 -8.90
C GLY A 92 7.24 9.10 -9.45
N LEU A 93 6.45 9.75 -8.60
CA LEU A 93 5.56 10.84 -9.03
C LEU A 93 6.34 12.05 -9.58
N LYS A 94 7.50 12.38 -9.01
CA LYS A 94 8.37 13.44 -9.55
C LYS A 94 8.90 13.08 -10.94
N ALA A 95 9.37 11.85 -11.11
CA ALA A 95 9.86 11.37 -12.40
C ALA A 95 8.78 11.38 -13.51
N LEU A 96 7.50 11.21 -13.15
CA LEU A 96 6.39 11.31 -14.10
C LEU A 96 6.04 12.77 -14.49
N LYS A 97 6.34 13.75 -13.62
CA LYS A 97 6.04 15.17 -13.85
C LYS A 97 7.06 15.83 -14.80
N ASP A 98 8.26 15.28 -14.88
CA ASP A 98 9.34 15.73 -15.76
C ASP A 98 9.59 14.69 -16.89
N PRO A 99 8.63 14.49 -17.82
CA PRO A 99 8.93 13.70 -19.01
C PRO A 99 9.93 14.51 -19.85
N ASN A 100 11.08 13.93 -20.13
CA ASN A 100 11.97 14.43 -21.19
C ASN A 100 11.20 14.71 -22.49
#